data_AF-A0A0M0JJE5-F1
#
_entry.id   AF-A0A0M0JJE5-F1
#
_cell.length_a   1.000
_cell.length_b   1.000
_cell.length_c   1.000
_cell.angle_alpha   90.00
_cell.angle_beta   90.00
_cell.angle_gamma   90.00
#
_symmetry.space_group_name_H-M   'P 1'
#
loop_
_entity.id
_entity.type
_entity.pdbx_description
1 polymer ?
#
loop_
_entity_poly.entity_id
_entity_poly.type
_entity_poly.pdbx_seq_one_letter_code
_entity_poly.pdbx_strand_id
1 'polypeptide(L)'
;MGAQAEACKQRGNECFAKGKIEAAIEAYSEAICFAPSEAVYFTNRAQCHKKKAAWDAVVADCTSALSLDDASIKAHYLLGIALDSQGQHGQAASHLLRAIDLCKGKTISYRDDIQRAMLSARKRQWAVAHPVAAAHVGISEALVERLLRSHYEQSLGVGVA
;
A
#
# COMPACT_ATOMS: atom_id res chain seq x y z
N MET A 1 15.92 -20.68 -19.38
CA MET A 1 15.65 -19.26 -19.04
C MET A 1 14.60 -19.15 -17.94
N GLY A 2 13.42 -19.78 -18.08
CA GLY A 2 12.40 -19.77 -17.00
C GLY A 2 12.88 -20.35 -15.65
N ALA A 3 13.64 -21.45 -15.67
CA ALA A 3 14.18 -22.05 -14.44
C ALA A 3 15.13 -21.10 -13.68
N GLN A 4 15.95 -20.33 -14.40
CA GLN A 4 16.83 -19.32 -13.80
C GLN A 4 16.02 -18.16 -13.21
N ALA A 5 15.01 -17.66 -13.92
CA ALA A 5 14.13 -16.60 -13.42
C ALA A 5 13.41 -17.01 -12.13
N GLU A 6 12.91 -18.24 -12.08
CA GLU A 6 12.23 -18.80 -10.91
C GLU A 6 13.17 -18.99 -9.71
N ALA A 7 14.41 -19.43 -9.94
CA ALA A 7 15.43 -19.50 -8.90
C ALA A 7 15.76 -18.10 -8.34
N CYS A 8 15.90 -17.10 -9.20
CA CYS A 8 16.11 -15.71 -8.79
C CYS A 8 14.90 -15.16 -8.00
N LYS A 9 13.66 -15.44 -8.43
CA LYS A 9 12.46 -15.10 -7.66
C LYS A 9 12.50 -15.74 -6.28
N GLN A 10 12.80 -17.03 -6.18
CA GLN A 10 12.80 -17.74 -4.90
C GLN A 10 13.86 -17.17 -3.94
N ARG A 11 15.06 -16.88 -4.45
CA ARG A 11 16.10 -16.17 -3.70
C ARG A 11 15.63 -14.79 -3.24
N GLY A 12 14.94 -14.04 -4.09
CA GLY A 12 14.33 -12.76 -3.74
C GLY A 12 13.30 -12.88 -2.63
N ASN A 13 12.43 -13.89 -2.68
CA ASN A 13 11.43 -14.16 -1.65
C ASN A 13 12.09 -14.48 -0.30
N GLU A 14 13.14 -15.30 -0.29
CA GLU A 14 13.90 -15.62 0.91
C GLU A 14 14.61 -14.41 1.52
N CYS A 15 15.25 -13.59 0.69
CA CYS A 15 15.86 -12.33 1.13
C CYS A 15 14.81 -11.39 1.72
N PHE A 16 13.65 -11.26 1.07
CA PHE A 16 12.54 -10.44 1.55
C PHE A 16 12.02 -10.93 2.91
N ALA A 17 11.82 -12.24 3.07
CA ALA A 17 11.39 -12.83 4.33
C ALA A 17 12.42 -12.61 5.47
N LYS A 18 13.71 -12.59 5.14
CA LYS A 18 14.82 -12.28 6.07
C LYS A 18 15.03 -10.78 6.30
N GLY A 19 14.21 -9.91 5.71
CA GLY A 19 14.34 -8.45 5.81
C GLY A 19 15.52 -7.86 5.04
N LYS A 20 16.21 -8.64 4.19
CA LYS A 20 17.32 -8.18 3.34
C LYS A 20 16.76 -7.55 2.07
N ILE A 21 16.25 -6.33 2.19
CA ILE A 21 15.45 -5.68 1.13
C ILE A 21 16.28 -5.41 -0.13
N GLU A 22 17.52 -4.94 0.00
CA GLU A 22 18.41 -4.67 -1.13
C GLU A 22 18.73 -5.94 -1.92
N ALA A 23 19.12 -7.01 -1.24
CA ALA A 23 19.40 -8.29 -1.86
C ALA A 23 18.15 -8.91 -2.53
N ALA A 24 16.96 -8.63 -2.00
CA ALA A 24 15.71 -9.04 -2.64
C ALA A 24 15.47 -8.26 -3.95
N ILE A 25 15.72 -6.94 -3.96
CA ILE A 25 15.60 -6.09 -5.16
C ILE A 25 16.55 -6.57 -6.26
N GLU A 26 17.80 -6.88 -5.92
CA GLU A 26 18.79 -7.42 -6.86
C GLU A 26 18.30 -8.74 -7.47
N ALA A 27 17.86 -9.68 -6.63
CA ALA A 27 17.37 -10.98 -7.08
C ALA A 27 16.14 -10.88 -7.99
N TYR A 28 15.17 -10.01 -7.68
CA TYR A 28 14.03 -9.79 -8.58
C TYR A 28 14.44 -9.07 -9.87
N SER A 29 15.43 -8.19 -9.82
CA SER A 29 15.95 -7.52 -11.02
C SER A 29 16.63 -8.51 -11.97
N GLU A 30 17.39 -9.47 -11.43
CA GLU A 30 17.91 -10.59 -12.22
C GLU A 30 16.79 -11.46 -12.79
N ALA A 31 15.74 -11.75 -12.02
CA ALA A 31 14.59 -12.51 -12.52
C ALA A 31 13.91 -11.82 -13.71
N ILE A 32 13.76 -10.49 -13.64
CA ILE A 32 13.24 -9.66 -14.74
C ILE A 32 14.15 -9.73 -15.97
N CYS A 33 15.48 -9.70 -15.80
CA CYS A 33 16.41 -9.86 -16.92
C CYS A 33 16.25 -11.22 -17.64
N PHE A 34 15.97 -12.29 -16.90
CA PHE A 34 15.76 -13.62 -17.48
C PHE A 34 14.38 -13.81 -18.11
N ALA A 35 13.35 -13.16 -17.56
CA ALA A 35 11.97 -13.27 -18.02
C ALA A 35 11.21 -11.94 -17.79
N PRO A 36 11.33 -10.98 -18.72
CA PRO A 36 10.77 -9.64 -18.57
C PRO A 36 9.25 -9.57 -18.79
N SER A 37 8.63 -10.66 -19.28
CA SER A 37 7.17 -10.75 -19.49
C SER A 37 6.39 -11.16 -18.24
N GLU A 38 7.07 -11.48 -17.14
CA GLU A 38 6.44 -11.98 -15.92
C GLU A 38 6.12 -10.84 -14.94
N ALA A 39 4.85 -10.43 -14.89
CA ALA A 39 4.36 -9.33 -14.04
C ALA A 39 4.68 -9.52 -12.55
N VAL A 40 4.75 -10.79 -12.09
CA VAL A 40 4.97 -11.12 -10.67
C VAL A 40 6.30 -10.57 -10.17
N TYR A 41 7.37 -10.63 -10.97
CA TYR A 41 8.70 -10.17 -10.54
C TYR A 41 8.72 -8.65 -10.28
N PHE A 42 8.04 -7.87 -11.13
CA PHE A 42 7.86 -6.44 -10.92
C PHE A 42 7.07 -6.14 -9.64
N THR A 43 5.94 -6.83 -9.39
CA THR A 43 5.17 -6.58 -8.16
C THR A 43 5.93 -6.98 -6.88
N ASN A 44 6.81 -7.97 -6.96
CA ASN A 44 7.66 -8.37 -5.84
C ASN A 44 8.78 -7.36 -5.57
N ARG A 45 9.40 -6.81 -6.63
CA ARG A 45 10.36 -5.72 -6.50
C ARG A 45 9.70 -4.42 -6.02
N ALA A 46 8.51 -4.10 -6.51
CA ALA A 46 7.69 -2.98 -6.03
C ALA A 46 7.40 -3.08 -4.52
N GLN A 47 7.07 -4.27 -4.02
CA GLN A 47 6.87 -4.49 -2.59
C GLN A 47 8.14 -4.21 -1.77
N CYS A 48 9.32 -4.50 -2.32
CA CYS A 48 10.60 -4.15 -1.70
C CYS A 48 10.83 -2.64 -1.69
N HIS A 49 10.57 -1.95 -2.81
CA HIS A 49 10.67 -0.49 -2.89
C HIS A 49 9.70 0.22 -1.93
N LYS A 50 8.49 -0.31 -1.74
CA LYS A 50 7.54 0.18 -0.74
C LYS A 50 8.10 0.09 0.69
N LYS A 51 8.83 -0.97 1.05
CA LYS A 51 9.48 -1.08 2.37
C LYS A 51 10.53 0.01 2.60
N LYS A 52 11.09 0.56 1.51
CA LYS A 52 12.04 1.69 1.53
C LYS A 52 11.37 3.05 1.32
N ALA A 53 10.03 3.11 1.23
CA ALA A 53 9.28 4.30 0.84
C ALA A 53 9.76 4.94 -0.49
N ALA A 54 10.33 4.14 -1.40
CA ALA A 54 10.78 4.59 -2.71
C ALA A 54 9.60 4.62 -3.70
N TRP A 55 8.67 5.55 -3.50
CA TRP A 55 7.35 5.54 -4.16
C TRP A 55 7.42 5.62 -5.69
N ASP A 56 8.35 6.39 -6.25
CA ASP A 56 8.52 6.49 -7.71
C ASP A 56 8.90 5.14 -8.33
N ALA A 57 9.76 4.37 -7.67
CA ALA A 57 10.13 3.03 -8.11
C ALA A 57 8.96 2.04 -7.98
N VAL A 58 8.12 2.18 -6.94
CA VAL A 58 6.88 1.39 -6.80
C VAL A 58 5.94 1.67 -7.98
N VAL A 59 5.75 2.94 -8.34
CA VAL A 59 4.90 3.34 -9.47
C VAL A 59 5.43 2.77 -10.78
N ALA A 60 6.74 2.87 -11.04
CA ALA A 60 7.36 2.36 -12.26
C ALA A 60 7.20 0.84 -12.39
N ASP A 61 7.49 0.08 -11.33
CA ASP A 61 7.33 -1.38 -11.33
C ASP A 61 5.86 -1.80 -11.44
N CYS A 62 4.95 -1.13 -10.74
CA CYS A 62 3.53 -1.49 -10.81
C CYS A 62 2.93 -1.14 -12.17
N THR A 63 3.34 -0.03 -12.80
CA THR A 63 2.93 0.31 -14.17
C THR A 63 3.41 -0.74 -15.16
N SER A 64 4.67 -1.18 -15.02
CA SER A 64 5.22 -2.26 -15.84
C SER A 64 4.45 -3.57 -15.63
N ALA A 65 4.17 -3.93 -14.37
CA ALA A 65 3.37 -5.11 -14.05
C ALA A 65 1.96 -5.06 -14.65
N LEU A 66 1.28 -3.91 -14.58
CA LEU A 66 -0.07 -3.73 -15.13
C LEU A 66 -0.10 -3.69 -16.66
N SER A 67 1.01 -3.33 -17.31
CA SER A 67 1.13 -3.45 -18.76
C SER A 67 1.22 -4.90 -19.24
N LEU A 68 1.64 -5.81 -18.35
CA LEU A 68 1.77 -7.25 -18.61
C LEU A 68 0.53 -8.03 -18.12
N ASP A 69 -0.01 -7.66 -16.96
CA ASP A 69 -1.20 -8.25 -16.34
C ASP A 69 -2.08 -7.15 -15.72
N ASP A 70 -3.08 -6.70 -16.48
CA ASP A 70 -4.03 -5.68 -16.04
C ASP A 70 -4.94 -6.13 -14.87
N ALA A 71 -5.02 -7.43 -14.62
CA ALA A 71 -5.86 -8.03 -13.60
C ALA A 71 -5.08 -8.30 -12.29
N SER A 72 -3.83 -7.85 -12.22
CA SER A 72 -2.98 -8.00 -11.04
C SER A 72 -3.50 -7.17 -9.87
N ILE A 73 -4.20 -7.85 -8.95
CA ILE A 73 -4.69 -7.27 -7.69
C ILE A 73 -3.55 -6.61 -6.91
N LYS A 74 -2.40 -7.29 -6.83
CA LYS A 74 -1.23 -6.83 -6.08
C LYS A 74 -0.64 -5.56 -6.71
N ALA A 75 -0.54 -5.50 -8.05
CA ALA A 75 -0.02 -4.32 -8.72
C ALA A 75 -0.93 -3.10 -8.51
N HIS A 76 -2.25 -3.26 -8.67
CA HIS A 76 -3.21 -2.18 -8.39
C HIS A 76 -3.18 -1.72 -6.93
N TYR A 77 -3.09 -2.65 -5.98
CA TYR A 77 -2.97 -2.31 -4.57
C TYR A 77 -1.71 -1.50 -4.27
N LEU A 78 -0.54 -1.95 -4.73
CA LEU A 78 0.73 -1.26 -4.48
C LEU A 78 0.81 0.10 -5.17
N LEU A 79 0.31 0.20 -6.41
CA LEU A 79 0.22 1.46 -7.13
C LEU A 79 -0.68 2.45 -6.38
N GLY A 80 -1.83 1.99 -5.89
CA GLY A 80 -2.74 2.82 -5.09
C GLY A 80 -2.08 3.38 -3.83
N ILE A 81 -1.33 2.55 -3.09
CA ILE A 81 -0.57 3.00 -1.91
C ILE A 81 0.51 4.03 -2.28
N ALA A 82 1.24 3.80 -3.38
CA ALA A 82 2.30 4.71 -3.81
C ALA A 82 1.75 6.07 -4.24
N LEU A 83 0.67 6.09 -5.03
CA LEU A 83 0.00 7.32 -5.47
C LEU A 83 -0.57 8.12 -4.30
N ASP A 84 -1.18 7.42 -3.32
CA ASP A 84 -1.70 8.05 -2.11
C ASP A 84 -0.58 8.71 -1.29
N SER A 85 0.59 8.04 -1.22
CA SER A 85 1.79 8.57 -0.55
C SER A 85 2.39 9.78 -1.29
N GLN A 86 2.18 9.88 -2.61
CA GLN A 86 2.54 11.04 -3.43
C GLN A 86 1.47 12.15 -3.45
N GLY A 87 0.38 12.01 -2.68
CA GLY A 87 -0.71 13.00 -2.63
C GLY A 87 -1.74 12.88 -3.77
N GLN A 88 -1.58 11.90 -4.66
CA GLN A 88 -2.49 11.65 -5.79
C GLN A 88 -3.70 10.80 -5.34
N HIS A 89 -4.41 11.26 -4.31
CA HIS A 89 -5.45 10.51 -3.59
C HIS A 89 -6.60 10.01 -4.49
N GLY A 90 -6.98 10.81 -5.50
CA GLY A 90 -8.03 10.42 -6.44
C GLY A 90 -7.63 9.22 -7.31
N GLN A 91 -6.43 9.25 -7.89
CA GLN A 91 -5.92 8.13 -8.68
C GLN A 91 -5.67 6.89 -7.81
N ALA A 92 -5.18 7.10 -6.59
CA ALA A 92 -5.03 6.04 -5.61
C ALA A 92 -6.34 5.31 -5.32
N ALA A 93 -7.41 6.06 -5.04
CA ALA A 93 -8.74 5.50 -4.78
C ALA A 93 -9.27 4.68 -5.96
N SER A 94 -9.03 5.12 -7.21
CA SER A 94 -9.43 4.40 -8.42
C SER A 94 -8.71 3.05 -8.56
N HIS A 95 -7.39 3.02 -8.38
CA HIS A 95 -6.64 1.75 -8.44
C HIS A 95 -6.98 0.80 -7.29
N LEU A 96 -7.19 1.33 -6.07
CA LEU A 96 -7.61 0.50 -4.93
C LEU A 96 -9.01 -0.06 -5.12
N LEU A 97 -9.94 0.71 -5.72
CA LEU A 97 -11.26 0.21 -6.09
C LEU A 97 -11.15 -0.91 -7.13
N ARG A 98 -10.32 -0.72 -8.16
CA ARG A 98 -10.06 -1.76 -9.17
C ARG A 98 -9.52 -3.05 -8.54
N ALA A 99 -8.61 -2.94 -7.57
CA ALA A 99 -8.11 -4.09 -6.83
C ALA A 99 -9.23 -4.82 -6.06
N ILE A 100 -10.14 -4.09 -5.39
CA ILE A 100 -11.29 -4.67 -4.69
C ILE A 100 -12.24 -5.40 -5.65
N ASP A 101 -12.51 -4.80 -6.81
CA ASP A 101 -13.35 -5.40 -7.85
C ASP A 101 -12.75 -6.71 -8.36
N LEU A 102 -11.44 -6.72 -8.62
CA LEU A 102 -10.71 -7.91 -9.07
C LEU A 102 -10.63 -9.00 -8.00
N CYS A 103 -10.79 -8.65 -6.73
CA CYS A 103 -10.86 -9.63 -5.66
C CYS A 103 -12.21 -10.39 -5.66
N LYS A 104 -13.29 -9.90 -6.29
CA LYS A 104 -14.61 -10.57 -6.26
C LYS A 104 -14.50 -12.05 -6.66
N GLY A 105 -15.05 -12.95 -5.84
CA GLY A 105 -14.96 -14.39 -6.03
C GLY A 105 -13.60 -15.03 -5.69
N LYS A 106 -12.62 -14.25 -5.21
CA LYS A 106 -11.29 -14.74 -4.80
C LYS A 106 -11.06 -14.52 -3.30
N THR A 107 -10.46 -15.52 -2.65
CA THR A 107 -9.96 -15.41 -1.27
C THR A 107 -8.59 -14.74 -1.29
N ILE A 108 -8.54 -13.47 -0.90
CA ILE A 108 -7.31 -12.67 -0.85
C ILE A 108 -7.10 -12.21 0.59
N SER A 109 -5.97 -12.60 1.20
CA SER A 109 -5.69 -12.36 2.63
C SER A 109 -5.63 -10.88 2.99
N TYR A 110 -5.21 -10.03 2.06
CA TYR A 110 -5.03 -8.58 2.26
C TYR A 110 -6.20 -7.76 1.70
N ARG A 111 -7.37 -8.36 1.42
CA ARG A 111 -8.55 -7.63 0.92
C ARG A 111 -8.93 -6.47 1.85
N ASP A 112 -8.95 -6.72 3.15
CA ASP A 112 -9.35 -5.71 4.14
C ASP A 112 -8.33 -4.56 4.21
N ASP A 113 -7.05 -4.84 3.95
CA ASP A 113 -6.02 -3.81 3.82
C ASP A 113 -6.26 -2.91 2.61
N ILE A 114 -6.68 -3.49 1.47
CA ILE A 114 -7.04 -2.72 0.27
C ILE A 114 -8.25 -1.83 0.59
N GLN A 115 -9.27 -2.36 1.25
CA GLN A 115 -10.47 -1.60 1.62
C GLN A 115 -10.14 -0.44 2.57
N ARG A 116 -9.33 -0.69 3.60
CA ARG A 116 -8.87 0.36 4.52
C ARG A 116 -8.06 1.44 3.79
N ALA A 117 -7.14 1.03 2.91
CA ALA A 117 -6.38 1.97 2.09
C ALA A 117 -7.28 2.81 1.18
N MET A 118 -8.28 2.20 0.52
CA MET A 118 -9.21 2.90 -0.35
C MET A 118 -10.00 3.97 0.42
N LEU A 119 -10.53 3.60 1.59
CA LEU A 119 -11.27 4.53 2.44
C LEU A 119 -10.38 5.67 2.94
N SER A 120 -9.14 5.36 3.32
CA SER A 120 -8.15 6.37 3.72
C SER A 120 -7.84 7.35 2.59
N ALA A 121 -7.58 6.85 1.38
CA ALA A 121 -7.33 7.67 0.19
C ALA A 121 -8.54 8.56 -0.14
N ARG A 122 -9.76 8.01 -0.11
CA ARG A 122 -11.00 8.79 -0.31
C ARG A 122 -11.23 9.85 0.76
N LYS A 123 -10.93 9.54 2.03
CA LYS A 123 -11.00 10.52 3.14
C LYS A 123 -10.04 11.67 2.88
N ARG A 124 -8.79 11.40 2.48
CA ARG A 124 -7.81 12.45 2.13
C ARG A 124 -8.25 13.25 0.92
N GLN A 125 -8.71 12.60 -0.15
CA GLN A 125 -9.26 13.27 -1.32
C GLN A 125 -10.40 14.22 -0.95
N TRP A 126 -11.34 13.76 -0.12
CA TRP A 126 -12.46 14.58 0.34
C TRP A 126 -11.98 15.76 1.19
N ALA A 127 -11.03 15.55 2.08
CA ALA A 127 -10.47 16.60 2.93
C ALA A 127 -9.75 17.68 2.12
N VAL A 128 -9.02 17.31 1.07
CA VAL A 128 -8.40 18.26 0.12
C VAL A 128 -9.46 19.07 -0.62
N ALA A 129 -10.59 18.46 -0.98
CA ALA A 129 -11.70 19.17 -1.63
C ALA A 129 -12.51 20.05 -0.67
N HIS A 130 -12.53 19.74 0.64
CA HIS A 130 -13.38 20.41 1.64
C HIS A 130 -12.57 20.78 2.90
N PRO A 131 -11.58 21.68 2.82
CA PRO A 131 -10.65 21.93 3.92
C PRO A 131 -11.33 22.50 5.18
N VAL A 132 -12.32 23.38 5.03
CA VAL A 132 -13.05 23.97 6.17
C VAL A 132 -13.89 22.91 6.91
N ALA A 133 -14.62 22.09 6.16
CA ALA A 133 -15.40 21.01 6.74
C ALA A 133 -14.51 19.96 7.42
N ALA A 134 -13.40 19.59 6.78
CA ALA A 134 -12.42 18.67 7.35
C ALA A 134 -11.80 19.23 8.65
N ALA A 135 -11.48 20.53 8.71
CA ALA A 135 -10.98 21.16 9.92
C ALA A 135 -12.00 21.12 11.06
N HIS A 136 -13.28 21.40 10.77
CA HIS A 136 -14.34 21.33 11.78
C HIS A 136 -14.51 19.90 12.33
N VAL A 137 -14.52 18.90 11.45
CA VAL A 137 -14.56 17.48 11.85
C VAL A 137 -13.38 17.14 12.74
N GLY A 138 -12.16 17.54 12.35
CA GLY A 138 -10.95 17.28 13.16
C GLY A 138 -10.98 17.95 14.55
N ILE A 139 -11.49 19.18 14.64
CA ILE A 139 -11.68 19.87 15.93
C ILE A 139 -12.66 19.09 16.81
N SER A 140 -13.77 18.62 16.24
CA SER A 140 -14.77 17.86 16.99
C SER A 140 -14.24 16.51 17.49
N GLU A 141 -13.48 15.77 16.66
CA GLU A 141 -12.83 14.51 17.06
C GLU A 141 -11.85 14.74 18.23
N ALA A 142 -10.98 15.74 18.12
CA ALA A 142 -10.00 16.07 19.16
C ALA A 142 -10.66 16.53 20.47
N LEU A 143 -11.78 17.26 20.41
CA LEU A 143 -12.52 17.67 21.59
C LEU A 143 -13.12 16.46 22.32
N VAL A 144 -13.73 15.52 21.58
CA VAL A 144 -14.31 14.30 22.15
C VAL A 144 -13.23 13.45 22.83
N GLU A 145 -12.07 13.25 22.21
CA GLU A 145 -10.96 12.50 22.83
C GLU A 145 -10.48 13.13 24.13
N ARG A 146 -10.36 14.46 24.17
CA ARG A 146 -9.98 15.20 25.40
C ARG A 146 -10.99 15.01 26.52
N LEU A 147 -12.30 15.09 26.20
CA LEU A 147 -13.36 14.91 27.19
C LEU A 147 -13.38 13.48 27.74
N LEU A 148 -13.24 12.47 26.87
CA LEU A 148 -13.17 11.07 27.28
C LEU A 148 -11.96 10.79 28.18
N ARG A 149 -10.79 11.33 27.83
CA ARG A 149 -9.58 11.20 28.67
C ARG A 149 -9.78 11.80 30.05
N SER A 150 -10.33 13.02 30.11
CA SER A 150 -10.61 13.69 31.38
C SER A 150 -11.60 12.91 32.24
N HIS A 151 -12.67 12.37 31.65
CA HIS A 151 -13.62 11.50 32.35
C HIS A 151 -12.96 10.22 32.88
N TYR A 152 -12.09 9.60 32.09
CA TYR A 152 -11.35 8.40 32.49
C TYR A 152 -10.40 8.69 33.67
N GLU A 153 -9.62 9.77 33.62
CA GLU A 153 -8.71 10.19 34.69
C GLU A 153 -9.45 10.48 36.00
N GLN A 154 -10.60 11.19 35.93
CA GLN A 154 -11.47 11.44 37.08
C GLN A 154 -12.02 10.15 37.68
N SER A 155 -12.38 9.15 36.85
CA SER A 155 -12.93 7.87 37.32
C SER A 155 -11.91 6.99 38.06
N LEU A 156 -10.61 7.16 37.79
CA LEU A 156 -9.54 6.38 38.41
C LEU A 156 -8.96 7.02 39.68
N GLY A 157 -9.41 8.22 40.06
CA GLY A 157 -8.86 8.96 41.19
C GLY A 157 -7.40 9.38 41.01
N VAL A 158 -6.84 9.26 39.80
CA VAL A 158 -5.48 9.70 39.46
C VAL A 158 -5.56 11.17 39.06
N GLY A 159 -5.84 12.03 40.03
CA GLY A 159 -5.73 13.47 39.84
C GLY A 159 -4.26 13.83 39.65
N VAL A 160 -3.92 14.42 38.51
CA VAL A 160 -2.61 15.04 38.27
C VAL A 160 -2.43 16.14 39.34
N ALA A 161 -1.40 15.98 40.18
CA ALA A 161 -0.89 17.04 41.06
C ALA A 161 -0.12 18.09 40.25
#